data_AF-W4FA45-F1
#
_entry.id   AF-W4FA45-F1
#
_cell.length_a   1.000
_cell.length_b   1.000
_cell.length_c   1.000
_cell.angle_alpha   90.00
_cell.angle_beta   90.00
_cell.angle_gamma   90.00
#
_symmetry.space_group_name_H-M   'P 1'
#
loop_
_entity.id
_entity.type
_entity.pdbx_description
1 polymer ?
#
loop_
_entity_poly.entity_id
_entity_poly.type
_entity_poly.pdbx_seq_one_letter_code
_entity_poly.pdbx_strand_id
1 'polypeptide(L)'
;MTNSTASEFETLWSVVDTVMHSAWMEGRGRRSLTSPKDSLFMTLVVLKHFSSWDKHAADFGYKAPTFEKLIMRVIVVVQPVVYDHFIVAQSMQSLRESRHQFEHHPYALYAVDHGMYGYKIEATVLPNGRCVAMSESHPGSVHNFTIMHSRQEVHKAMLMKNQQDMLLLDHGELSAQYREQWACLVDMGYIGIDNTLRGIHPKRRPVNGALDASDVERNRLISSDRVIVEN
;
A
#
# COMPACT_ATOMS: atom_id res chain seq x y z
N MET A 1 7.98 -18.92 8.71
CA MET A 1 6.52 -18.95 8.52
C MET A 1 5.99 -17.53 8.39
N THR A 2 5.02 -17.29 7.50
CA THR A 2 4.40 -15.98 7.31
C THR A 2 3.43 -15.68 8.46
N ASN A 3 3.17 -14.40 8.75
CA ASN A 3 2.18 -14.01 9.78
C ASN A 3 0.73 -14.15 9.28
N SER A 4 0.50 -14.83 8.16
CA SER A 4 -0.81 -14.99 7.54
C SER A 4 -1.48 -16.25 8.04
N THR A 5 -2.77 -16.16 8.33
CA THR A 5 -3.64 -17.30 8.62
C THR A 5 -3.86 -18.14 7.36
N ALA A 6 -4.27 -19.40 7.55
CA ALA A 6 -4.66 -20.25 6.42
C ALA A 6 -5.81 -19.62 5.61
N SER A 7 -6.76 -18.95 6.27
CA SER A 7 -7.87 -18.28 5.59
C SER A 7 -7.40 -17.15 4.68
N GLU A 8 -6.47 -16.31 5.15
CA GLU A 8 -5.92 -15.21 4.34
C GLU A 8 -5.16 -15.74 3.12
N PHE A 9 -4.44 -16.86 3.29
CA PHE A 9 -3.78 -17.52 2.16
C PHE A 9 -4.79 -18.07 1.15
N GLU A 10 -5.88 -18.70 1.60
CA GLU A 10 -6.93 -19.19 0.71
C GLU A 10 -7.65 -18.04 -0.03
N THR A 11 -7.89 -16.91 0.62
CA THR A 11 -8.43 -15.71 -0.04
C THR A 11 -7.49 -15.25 -1.15
N LEU A 12 -6.20 -15.12 -0.88
CA LEU A 12 -5.24 -14.73 -1.92
C LEU A 12 -5.17 -15.78 -3.05
N TRP A 13 -5.15 -17.07 -2.70
CA TRP A 13 -5.15 -18.15 -3.67
C TRP A 13 -6.37 -18.08 -4.59
N SER A 14 -7.57 -17.83 -4.06
CA SER A 14 -8.80 -17.72 -4.86
C SER A 14 -8.77 -16.60 -5.90
N VAL A 15 -7.93 -15.58 -5.72
CA VAL A 15 -7.76 -14.47 -6.67
C VAL A 15 -6.83 -14.86 -7.82
N VAL A 16 -5.84 -15.71 -7.57
CA VAL A 16 -4.73 -15.99 -8.50
C VAL A 16 -4.74 -17.40 -9.05
N ASP A 17 -5.61 -18.29 -8.56
CA ASP A 17 -5.63 -19.72 -8.88
C ASP A 17 -5.66 -19.98 -10.38
N THR A 18 -6.48 -19.23 -11.10
CA THR A 18 -6.77 -19.40 -12.51
C THR A 18 -5.54 -19.03 -13.33
N VAL A 19 -4.92 -17.88 -13.05
CA VAL A 19 -3.70 -17.45 -13.76
C VAL A 19 -2.50 -18.32 -13.41
N MET A 20 -2.42 -18.78 -12.16
CA MET A 20 -1.36 -19.67 -11.71
C MET A 20 -1.46 -21.04 -12.37
N HIS A 21 -2.67 -21.61 -12.46
CA HIS A 21 -2.90 -22.87 -13.16
C HIS A 21 -2.61 -22.76 -14.66
N SER A 22 -3.09 -21.71 -15.32
CA SER A 22 -2.79 -21.47 -16.74
C SER A 22 -1.29 -21.36 -16.99
N ALA A 23 -0.59 -20.53 -16.20
CA ALA A 23 0.85 -20.36 -16.33
C ALA A 23 1.63 -21.66 -16.10
N TRP A 24 1.18 -22.54 -15.20
CA TRP A 24 1.85 -23.81 -14.92
C TRP A 24 1.61 -24.89 -15.97
N MET A 25 0.47 -24.82 -16.67
CA MET A 25 0.14 -25.72 -17.77
C MET A 25 0.75 -25.27 -19.10
N GLU A 26 1.25 -24.04 -19.15
CA GLU A 26 1.91 -23.46 -20.32
C GLU A 26 3.37 -23.94 -20.43
N GLY A 27 3.69 -24.59 -21.55
CA GLY A 27 5.02 -25.08 -21.89
C GLY A 27 5.04 -26.49 -22.49
N ARG A 28 6.08 -26.80 -23.27
CA ARG A 28 6.31 -28.13 -23.87
C ARG A 28 7.30 -28.99 -23.09
N GLY A 29 7.76 -28.52 -21.93
CA GLY A 29 8.82 -29.14 -21.12
C GLY A 29 8.30 -30.05 -20.00
N ARG A 30 9.23 -30.64 -19.23
CA ARG A 30 8.90 -31.41 -18.03
C ARG A 30 8.15 -30.52 -17.03
N ARG A 31 6.97 -30.97 -16.60
CA ARG A 31 6.16 -30.27 -15.60
C ARG A 31 6.94 -30.08 -14.30
N SER A 32 6.80 -28.91 -13.70
CA SER A 32 7.38 -28.65 -12.37
C SER A 32 6.82 -29.64 -11.36
N LEU A 33 7.66 -30.14 -10.45
CA LEU A 33 7.22 -30.97 -9.33
C LEU A 33 6.52 -30.14 -8.25
N THR A 34 6.73 -28.82 -8.24
CA THR A 34 6.04 -27.88 -7.36
C THR A 34 4.65 -27.58 -7.90
N SER A 35 3.63 -27.72 -7.07
CA SER A 35 2.30 -27.26 -7.44
C SER A 35 2.26 -25.72 -7.55
N PRO A 36 1.33 -25.14 -8.33
CA PRO A 36 1.20 -23.68 -8.40
C PRO A 36 0.91 -23.06 -7.01
N LYS A 37 0.08 -23.72 -6.19
CA LYS A 37 -0.26 -23.27 -4.83
C LYS A 37 0.95 -23.29 -3.89
N ASP A 38 1.77 -24.33 -3.93
CA ASP A 38 3.01 -24.38 -3.14
C ASP A 38 4.00 -23.32 -3.59
N SER A 39 4.10 -23.07 -4.90
CA SER A 39 4.99 -22.03 -5.42
C SER A 39 4.58 -20.61 -4.99
N LEU A 40 3.27 -20.36 -4.87
CA LEU A 40 2.75 -19.13 -4.27
C LEU A 40 3.14 -19.04 -2.79
N PHE A 41 2.95 -20.11 -2.02
CA PHE A 41 3.32 -20.14 -0.61
C PHE A 41 4.82 -19.87 -0.40
N MET A 42 5.69 -20.53 -1.18
CA MET A 42 7.13 -20.29 -1.17
C MET A 42 7.47 -18.82 -1.47
N THR A 43 6.78 -18.21 -2.43
CA THR A 43 6.95 -16.79 -2.78
C THR A 43 6.60 -15.88 -1.61
N LEU A 44 5.50 -16.14 -0.91
CA LEU A 44 5.12 -15.35 0.28
C LEU A 44 6.14 -15.49 1.42
N VAL A 45 6.73 -16.67 1.60
CA VAL A 45 7.80 -16.87 2.59
C VAL A 45 9.04 -16.06 2.22
N VAL A 46 9.45 -16.05 0.95
CA VAL A 46 10.58 -15.25 0.46
C VAL A 46 10.34 -13.77 0.71
N LEU A 47 9.17 -13.26 0.31
CA LEU A 47 8.80 -11.85 0.48
C LEU A 47 8.74 -11.44 1.96
N LYS A 48 8.28 -12.33 2.84
CA LYS A 48 8.17 -12.04 4.28
C LYS A 48 9.52 -11.98 5.00
N HIS A 49 10.40 -12.93 4.73
CA HIS A 49 11.62 -13.14 5.51
C HIS A 49 12.85 -12.50 4.89
N PHE A 50 12.76 -12.07 3.62
CA PHE A 50 13.77 -11.35 2.86
C PHE A 50 15.22 -11.67 3.25
N SER A 51 15.71 -12.79 2.72
CA SER A 51 17.04 -13.34 3.01
C SER A 51 17.68 -13.78 1.70
N SER A 52 18.95 -14.20 1.76
CA SER A 52 19.65 -14.74 0.59
C SER A 52 18.87 -15.90 -0.07
N TRP A 53 18.99 -15.98 -1.39
CA TRP A 53 18.43 -17.08 -2.18
C TRP A 53 18.94 -18.44 -1.72
N ASP A 54 20.20 -18.55 -1.30
CA ASP A 54 20.77 -19.80 -0.76
C ASP A 54 20.03 -20.29 0.48
N LYS A 55 19.69 -19.39 1.41
CA LYS A 55 18.97 -19.76 2.63
C LYS A 55 17.56 -20.24 2.31
N HIS A 56 16.82 -19.45 1.52
CA HIS A 56 15.45 -19.80 1.14
C HIS A 56 15.40 -21.08 0.30
N ALA A 57 16.33 -21.24 -0.64
CA ALA A 57 16.38 -22.43 -1.47
C ALA A 57 16.69 -23.68 -0.63
N ALA A 58 17.58 -23.59 0.37
CA ALA A 58 17.87 -24.68 1.28
C ALA A 58 16.63 -25.09 2.10
N ASP A 59 15.85 -24.13 2.60
CA ASP A 59 14.62 -24.38 3.37
C ASP A 59 13.57 -25.20 2.58
N PHE A 60 13.57 -25.06 1.25
CA PHE A 60 12.63 -25.76 0.36
C PHE A 60 13.27 -26.89 -0.47
N GLY A 61 14.55 -27.21 -0.26
CA GLY A 61 15.25 -28.29 -0.98
C GLY A 61 15.58 -27.97 -2.44
N TYR A 62 15.75 -26.69 -2.79
CA TYR A 62 16.17 -26.23 -4.12
C TYR A 62 17.63 -25.81 -4.17
N LYS A 63 18.17 -25.74 -5.39
CA LYS A 63 19.36 -24.93 -5.67
C LYS A 63 18.95 -23.47 -5.87
N ALA A 64 19.73 -22.52 -5.34
CA ALA A 64 19.40 -21.09 -5.38
C ALA A 64 18.99 -20.55 -6.76
N PRO A 65 19.72 -20.82 -7.87
CA PRO A 65 19.33 -20.29 -9.19
C PRO A 65 18.00 -20.86 -9.72
N THR A 66 17.67 -22.10 -9.34
CA THR A 66 16.40 -22.73 -9.73
C THR A 66 15.26 -22.14 -8.91
N PHE A 67 15.48 -21.93 -7.62
CA PHE A 67 14.51 -21.35 -6.71
C PHE A 67 14.20 -19.90 -7.10
N GLU A 68 15.22 -19.08 -7.34
CA GLU A 68 15.05 -17.70 -7.81
C GLU A 68 14.18 -17.64 -9.07
N LYS A 69 14.49 -18.44 -10.11
CA LYS A 69 13.68 -18.49 -11.34
C LYS A 69 12.24 -18.90 -11.09
N LEU A 70 12.02 -19.85 -10.17
CA LEU A 70 10.67 -20.27 -9.78
C LEU A 70 9.91 -19.11 -9.15
N ILE A 71 10.50 -18.44 -8.15
CA ILE A 71 9.85 -17.34 -7.43
C ILE A 71 9.61 -16.14 -8.34
N MET A 72 10.58 -15.77 -9.18
CA MET A 72 10.40 -14.67 -10.14
C MET A 72 9.29 -14.96 -11.15
N ARG A 73 9.15 -16.21 -11.61
CA ARG A 73 8.02 -16.61 -12.47
C ARG A 73 6.68 -16.41 -11.75
N VAL A 74 6.57 -16.81 -10.49
CA VAL A 74 5.35 -16.62 -9.70
C VAL A 74 5.03 -15.13 -9.57
N ILE A 75 6.01 -14.30 -9.22
CA ILE A 75 5.82 -12.85 -9.07
C ILE A 75 5.29 -12.23 -10.37
N VAL A 76 5.88 -12.55 -11.52
CA VAL A 76 5.43 -12.02 -12.83
C VAL A 76 3.99 -12.41 -13.16
N VAL A 77 3.56 -13.62 -12.81
CA VAL A 77 2.18 -14.10 -13.07
C VAL A 77 1.18 -13.46 -12.11
N VAL A 78 1.55 -13.34 -10.84
CA VAL A 78 0.64 -12.95 -9.75
C VAL A 78 0.51 -11.44 -9.61
N GLN A 79 1.60 -10.70 -9.83
CA GLN A 79 1.66 -9.25 -9.61
C GLN A 79 0.55 -8.46 -10.31
N PRO A 80 0.27 -8.62 -11.62
CA PRO A 80 -0.79 -7.84 -12.27
C PRO A 80 -2.18 -8.15 -11.69
N VAL A 81 -2.48 -9.42 -11.42
CA VAL A 81 -3.80 -9.83 -10.90
C VAL A 81 -4.02 -9.32 -9.47
N VAL A 82 -2.99 -9.43 -8.62
CA VAL A 82 -3.05 -8.91 -7.24
C VAL A 82 -3.16 -7.39 -7.26
N TYR A 83 -2.42 -6.71 -8.14
CA TYR A 83 -2.51 -5.27 -8.28
C TYR A 83 -3.92 -4.83 -8.66
N ASP A 84 -4.48 -5.40 -9.72
CA ASP A 84 -5.83 -5.05 -10.20
C ASP A 84 -6.93 -5.39 -9.20
N HIS A 85 -6.77 -6.49 -8.46
CA HIS A 85 -7.79 -6.93 -7.50
C HIS A 85 -7.77 -6.14 -6.19
N PHE A 86 -6.58 -5.83 -5.66
CA PHE A 86 -6.45 -5.23 -4.33
C PHE A 86 -6.22 -3.71 -4.36
N ILE A 87 -5.59 -3.17 -5.42
CA ILE A 87 -5.30 -1.74 -5.58
C ILE A 87 -6.43 -1.09 -6.38
N VAL A 88 -7.58 -0.91 -5.73
CA VAL A 88 -8.77 -0.33 -6.34
C VAL A 88 -9.18 0.94 -5.59
N ALA A 89 -9.32 2.03 -6.34
CA ALA A 89 -9.86 3.28 -5.81
C ALA A 89 -11.29 3.06 -5.27
N GLN A 90 -11.47 3.30 -3.98
CA GLN A 90 -12.79 3.33 -3.34
C GLN A 90 -13.18 4.78 -3.06
N SER A 91 -14.47 5.09 -3.17
CA SER A 91 -14.99 6.41 -2.82
C SER A 91 -15.02 6.60 -1.31
N MET A 92 -14.87 7.85 -0.85
CA MET A 92 -14.97 8.19 0.57
C MET A 92 -16.31 7.79 1.20
N GLN A 93 -17.41 7.88 0.44
CA GLN A 93 -18.72 7.40 0.86
C GLN A 93 -18.71 5.90 1.26
N SER A 94 -18.17 5.03 0.40
CA SER A 94 -18.12 3.58 0.67
C SER A 94 -17.35 3.27 1.96
N LEU A 95 -16.32 4.07 2.26
CA LEU A 95 -15.53 3.95 3.48
C LEU A 95 -16.32 4.35 4.72
N ARG A 96 -17.09 5.44 4.66
CA ARG A 96 -17.97 5.87 5.75
C ARG A 96 -19.06 4.85 6.05
N GLU A 97 -19.71 4.32 5.01
CA GLU A 97 -20.75 3.29 5.14
C GLU A 97 -20.19 2.02 5.81
N SER A 98 -18.94 1.67 5.51
CA SER A 98 -18.25 0.54 6.12
C SER A 98 -17.73 0.78 7.55
N ARG A 99 -17.82 2.01 8.07
CA ARG A 99 -17.25 2.47 9.37
C ARG A 99 -15.75 2.20 9.56
N HIS A 100 -14.99 2.00 8.49
CA HIS A 100 -13.55 1.76 8.58
C HIS A 100 -12.75 3.07 8.46
N GLN A 101 -13.08 4.08 9.28
CA GLN A 101 -12.35 5.34 9.36
C GLN A 101 -11.12 5.22 10.29
N PHE A 102 -10.15 6.16 10.17
CA PHE A 102 -8.92 6.14 10.99
C PHE A 102 -9.16 6.29 12.49
N GLU A 103 -10.36 6.68 12.92
CA GLU A 103 -10.80 6.60 14.32
C GLU A 103 -10.59 5.18 14.92
N HIS A 104 -10.61 4.15 14.07
CA HIS A 104 -10.37 2.76 14.47
C HIS A 104 -8.97 2.22 14.13
N HIS A 105 -8.11 3.01 13.46
CA HIS A 105 -6.79 2.58 12.98
C HIS A 105 -5.68 3.63 13.23
N PRO A 106 -5.41 3.99 14.50
CA PRO A 106 -4.47 5.07 14.86
C PRO A 106 -3.02 4.80 14.44
N TYR A 107 -2.65 3.54 14.16
CA TYR A 107 -1.31 3.16 13.71
C TYR A 107 -0.97 3.69 12.30
N ALA A 108 -1.97 3.95 11.47
CA ALA A 108 -1.77 4.54 10.14
C ALA A 108 -1.29 6.00 10.22
N LEU A 109 -1.48 6.69 11.35
CA LEU A 109 -0.89 8.02 11.60
C LEU A 109 0.64 7.98 11.78
N TYR A 110 1.20 6.77 11.94
CA TYR A 110 2.61 6.53 12.24
C TYR A 110 3.26 5.60 11.22
N ALA A 111 2.72 5.55 10.01
CA ALA A 111 3.22 4.63 9.01
C ALA A 111 4.72 4.79 8.80
N VAL A 112 5.37 3.63 8.87
CA VAL A 112 6.81 3.46 9.00
C VAL A 112 7.38 3.36 7.60
N ASP A 113 8.27 4.27 7.25
CA ASP A 113 9.15 4.17 6.09
C ASP A 113 9.86 2.81 6.11
N HIS A 114 9.51 1.93 5.17
CA HIS A 114 10.20 0.66 4.98
C HIS A 114 11.23 0.82 3.87
N GLY A 115 12.32 1.53 4.19
CA GLY A 115 13.49 1.65 3.31
C GLY A 115 14.19 0.30 3.10
N MET A 116 13.65 -0.55 2.23
CA MET A 116 14.34 -1.76 1.77
C MET A 116 15.38 -1.40 0.71
N TYR A 117 16.65 -1.67 1.02
CA TYR A 117 17.74 -1.84 0.05
C TYR A 117 17.92 -0.71 -0.97
N GLY A 118 17.67 0.53 -0.56
CA GLY A 118 17.83 1.68 -1.46
C GLY A 118 16.82 1.70 -2.60
N TYR A 119 15.60 1.21 -2.38
CA TYR A 119 14.43 1.49 -3.19
C TYR A 119 13.28 2.02 -2.31
N LYS A 120 12.35 2.74 -2.94
CA LYS A 120 11.16 3.36 -2.35
C LYS A 120 9.95 3.12 -3.23
N ILE A 121 8.77 3.02 -2.64
CA ILE A 121 7.51 2.95 -3.35
C ILE A 121 6.52 3.93 -2.73
N GLU A 122 5.93 4.80 -3.53
CA GLU A 122 4.90 5.69 -3.03
C GLU A 122 3.56 4.96 -3.01
N ALA A 123 3.03 4.70 -1.82
CA ALA A 123 1.72 4.10 -1.63
C ALA A 123 0.70 5.13 -1.14
N THR A 124 -0.49 5.08 -1.71
CA THR A 124 -1.63 5.90 -1.35
C THR A 124 -2.63 5.00 -0.64
N VAL A 125 -2.94 5.29 0.63
CA VAL A 125 -3.69 4.41 1.53
C VAL A 125 -4.93 5.11 2.06
N LEU A 126 -6.04 4.38 2.14
CA LEU A 126 -7.30 4.87 2.70
C LEU A 126 -7.37 4.73 4.24
N PRO A 127 -8.35 5.39 4.89
CA PRO A 127 -8.65 5.24 6.33
C PRO A 127 -8.75 3.82 6.88
N ASN A 128 -9.08 2.86 6.02
CA ASN A 128 -9.20 1.44 6.38
C ASN A 128 -7.91 0.64 6.18
N GLY A 129 -6.79 1.30 5.87
CA GLY A 129 -5.49 0.66 5.61
C GLY A 129 -5.37 0.01 4.23
N ARG A 130 -6.37 0.17 3.34
CA ARG A 130 -6.28 -0.36 1.96
C ARG A 130 -5.46 0.57 1.08
N CYS A 131 -4.46 0.03 0.41
CA CYS A 131 -3.73 0.72 -0.64
C CYS A 131 -4.63 0.87 -1.89
N VAL A 132 -4.70 2.08 -2.43
CA VAL A 132 -5.53 2.43 -3.60
C VAL A 132 -4.71 2.95 -4.78
N ALA A 133 -3.45 3.29 -4.55
CA ALA A 133 -2.49 3.60 -5.58
C ALA A 133 -1.11 3.20 -5.08
N MET A 134 -0.26 2.68 -5.97
CA MET A 134 1.14 2.44 -5.66
C MET A 134 2.00 2.87 -6.85
N SER A 135 3.16 3.45 -6.59
CA SER A 135 4.10 3.80 -7.65
C SER A 135 4.87 2.56 -8.11
N GLU A 136 5.59 2.70 -9.22
CA GLU A 136 6.70 1.81 -9.50
C GLU A 136 7.79 1.96 -8.43
N SER A 137 8.72 1.01 -8.36
CA SER A 137 9.87 1.12 -7.47
C SER A 137 10.83 2.21 -7.95
N HIS A 138 11.21 3.11 -7.07
CA HIS A 138 12.20 4.15 -7.32
C HIS A 138 13.47 3.90 -6.51
N PRO A 139 14.67 4.27 -6.99
CA PRO A 139 15.87 4.25 -6.16
C PRO A 139 15.69 5.13 -4.91
N GLY A 140 16.25 4.71 -3.77
CA GLY A 140 16.11 5.38 -2.48
C GLY A 140 16.79 6.74 -2.42
N SER A 141 17.71 7.00 -3.36
CA SER A 141 18.29 8.33 -3.58
C SER A 141 17.30 9.33 -4.18
N VAL A 142 16.19 8.88 -4.75
CA VAL A 142 15.14 9.76 -5.28
C VAL A 142 14.42 10.40 -4.10
N HIS A 143 14.24 11.72 -4.21
CA HIS A 143 13.55 12.50 -3.20
C HIS A 143 12.04 12.23 -3.26
N ASN A 144 11.39 12.18 -2.10
CA ASN A 144 9.96 11.86 -1.97
C ASN A 144 9.08 12.79 -2.83
N PHE A 145 9.39 14.09 -2.87
CA PHE A 145 8.69 15.03 -3.75
C PHE A 145 8.82 14.74 -5.23
N THR A 146 9.96 14.21 -5.69
CA THR A 146 10.15 13.88 -7.10
C THR A 146 9.22 12.74 -7.49
N ILE A 147 9.06 11.75 -6.62
CA ILE A 147 8.12 10.63 -6.80
C ILE A 147 6.68 11.17 -6.80
N MET A 148 6.29 11.94 -5.80
CA MET A 148 4.94 12.53 -5.69
C MET A 148 4.60 13.41 -6.89
N HIS A 149 5.50 14.29 -7.32
CA HIS A 149 5.26 15.19 -8.44
C HIS A 149 5.07 14.40 -9.75
N SER A 150 5.78 13.27 -9.93
CA SER A 150 5.56 12.41 -11.10
C SER A 150 4.15 11.80 -11.14
N ARG A 151 3.48 11.72 -9.98
CA ARG A 151 2.15 11.12 -9.79
C ARG A 151 1.08 12.13 -9.37
N GLN A 152 1.38 13.42 -9.48
CA GLN A 152 0.50 14.50 -9.04
C GLN A 152 -0.93 14.38 -9.56
N GLU A 153 -1.11 14.04 -10.84
CA GLU A 153 -2.44 13.94 -11.45
C GLU A 153 -3.22 12.72 -10.93
N VAL A 154 -2.53 11.63 -10.56
CA VAL A 154 -3.16 10.48 -9.88
C VAL A 154 -3.66 10.91 -8.51
N HIS A 155 -2.82 11.61 -7.74
CA HIS A 155 -3.20 12.11 -6.41
C HIS A 155 -4.36 13.10 -6.50
N LYS A 156 -4.34 14.04 -7.44
CA LYS A 156 -5.47 14.96 -7.65
C LYS A 156 -6.75 14.21 -7.95
N ALA A 157 -6.72 13.26 -8.89
CA ALA A 157 -7.90 12.47 -9.25
C ALA A 157 -8.47 11.70 -8.05
N MET A 158 -7.61 11.15 -7.19
CA MET A 158 -8.02 10.44 -5.97
C MET A 158 -8.57 11.37 -4.89
N LEU A 159 -8.13 12.61 -4.85
CA LEU A 159 -8.64 13.61 -3.90
C LEU A 159 -9.95 14.26 -4.36
N MET A 160 -10.32 14.17 -5.65
CA MET A 160 -11.55 14.80 -6.13
C MET A 160 -12.80 14.25 -5.44
N LYS A 161 -13.61 15.15 -4.90
CA LYS A 161 -14.92 14.85 -4.34
C LYS A 161 -15.93 14.62 -5.45
N ASN A 162 -16.71 13.55 -5.34
CA ASN A 162 -17.92 13.41 -6.13
C ASN A 162 -19.06 14.30 -5.58
N GLN A 163 -20.20 14.37 -6.27
CA GLN A 163 -21.33 15.22 -5.85
C GLN A 163 -21.86 14.90 -4.43
N GLN A 164 -21.80 13.63 -4.02
CA GLN A 164 -22.23 13.21 -2.70
C GLN A 164 -21.19 13.59 -1.62
N ASP A 165 -19.91 13.45 -1.94
CA ASP A 165 -18.80 13.84 -1.08
C ASP A 165 -18.78 15.35 -0.80
N MET A 166 -19.28 16.18 -1.73
CA MET A 166 -19.43 17.63 -1.55
C MET A 166 -20.42 18.00 -0.43
N LEU A 167 -21.33 17.10 -0.07
CA LEU A 167 -22.28 17.29 1.04
C LEU A 167 -21.67 16.94 2.39
N LEU A 168 -20.51 16.26 2.39
CA LEU A 168 -19.87 15.79 3.61
C LEU A 168 -19.07 16.91 4.28
N LEU A 169 -19.17 16.97 5.61
CA LEU A 169 -18.40 17.91 6.40
C LEU A 169 -16.90 17.60 6.32
N ASP A 170 -16.12 18.61 5.98
CA ASP A 170 -14.67 18.55 5.82
C ASP A 170 -13.99 19.36 6.92
N HIS A 171 -13.45 18.64 7.92
CA HIS A 171 -12.79 19.22 9.08
C HIS A 171 -11.35 19.69 8.79
N GLY A 172 -10.91 19.65 7.53
CA GLY A 172 -9.55 19.97 7.19
C GLY A 172 -9.22 21.42 6.97
N GLU A 173 -7.96 21.76 7.26
CA GLU A 173 -7.40 23.02 6.82
C GLU A 173 -7.61 23.21 5.31
N LEU A 174 -7.81 24.47 4.92
CA LEU A 174 -7.99 24.86 3.52
C LEU A 174 -9.24 24.27 2.83
N SER A 175 -10.20 23.68 3.56
CA SER A 175 -11.45 23.14 2.98
C SER A 175 -12.25 24.16 2.18
N ALA A 176 -12.24 25.42 2.61
CA ALA A 176 -12.92 26.51 1.91
C ALA A 176 -12.27 26.86 0.55
N GLN A 177 -10.96 26.69 0.43
CA GLN A 177 -10.18 26.94 -0.80
C GLN A 177 -10.22 25.73 -1.75
N TYR A 178 -10.18 24.53 -1.19
CA TYR A 178 -10.19 23.26 -1.92
C TYR A 178 -11.52 22.53 -1.71
N ARG A 179 -12.62 23.17 -2.09
CA ARG A 179 -13.97 22.63 -1.82
C ARG A 179 -14.20 21.28 -2.48
N GLU A 180 -13.69 21.13 -3.70
CA GLU A 180 -13.86 19.95 -4.55
C GLU A 180 -12.83 18.85 -4.28
N GLN A 181 -11.92 19.04 -3.32
CA GLN A 181 -10.88 18.06 -3.03
C GLN A 181 -10.86 17.70 -1.55
N TRP A 182 -10.77 16.41 -1.27
CA TRP A 182 -10.29 15.90 0.01
C TRP A 182 -8.84 16.33 0.23
N ALA A 183 -8.42 16.29 1.49
CA ALA A 183 -7.02 16.51 1.82
C ALA A 183 -6.24 15.21 1.87
N CYS A 184 -4.95 15.30 1.55
CA CYS A 184 -4.00 14.22 1.73
C CYS A 184 -3.26 14.40 3.06
N LEU A 185 -3.14 13.33 3.86
CA LEU A 185 -2.26 13.31 5.01
C LEU A 185 -0.86 12.88 4.58
N VAL A 186 0.13 13.67 4.98
CA VAL A 186 1.51 13.51 4.50
C VAL A 186 2.52 13.56 5.64
N ASP A 187 3.64 12.87 5.45
CA ASP A 187 4.76 12.90 6.38
C ASP A 187 5.52 14.24 6.37
N MET A 188 6.52 14.38 7.24
CA MET A 188 7.38 15.58 7.30
C MET A 188 8.38 15.69 6.14
N GLY A 189 8.58 14.64 5.35
CA GLY A 189 9.37 14.67 4.12
C GLY A 189 8.68 15.43 2.98
N TYR A 190 7.38 15.71 3.12
CA TYR A 190 6.57 16.48 2.18
C TYR A 190 6.39 17.97 2.54
N ILE A 191 7.36 18.60 3.21
CA ILE A 191 7.30 20.05 3.49
C ILE A 191 7.21 20.85 2.18
N GLY A 192 6.14 21.65 2.03
CA GLY A 192 5.87 22.45 0.83
C GLY A 192 4.88 21.81 -0.16
N ILE A 193 4.22 20.72 0.24
CA ILE A 193 3.24 20.00 -0.59
C ILE A 193 1.99 20.82 -0.90
N ASP A 194 1.70 21.82 -0.07
CA ASP A 194 0.62 22.79 -0.24
C ASP A 194 0.68 23.56 -1.57
N ASN A 195 1.88 23.69 -2.17
CA ASN A 195 2.04 24.26 -3.51
C ASN A 195 1.53 23.34 -4.64
N THR A 196 1.31 22.05 -4.35
CA THR A 196 1.01 21.01 -5.34
C THR A 196 -0.35 20.37 -5.12
N LEU A 197 -0.64 20.01 -3.86
CA LEU A 197 -1.85 19.32 -3.41
C LEU A 197 -2.32 19.93 -2.10
N ARG A 198 -3.57 19.67 -1.73
CA ARG A 198 -4.07 19.98 -0.39
C ARG A 198 -3.51 18.99 0.65
N GLY A 199 -2.22 19.11 0.95
CA GLY A 199 -1.54 18.28 1.93
C GLY A 199 -1.66 18.85 3.35
N ILE A 200 -1.88 17.96 4.32
CA ILE A 200 -1.98 18.32 5.73
C ILE A 200 -1.05 17.43 6.54
N HIS A 201 -0.19 18.05 7.32
CA HIS A 201 0.71 17.34 8.22
C HIS A 201 0.00 17.07 9.56
N PRO A 202 -0.13 15.78 9.97
CA PRO A 202 -0.58 15.44 11.30
C PRO A 202 0.38 15.99 12.36
N LYS A 203 -0.15 16.42 13.50
CA LYS A 203 0.69 16.86 14.63
C LYS A 203 1.40 15.64 15.22
N ARG A 204 2.72 15.71 15.32
CA ARG A 204 3.54 14.63 15.89
C ARG A 204 3.84 14.91 17.34
N ARG A 205 3.99 13.84 18.11
CA ARG A 205 4.44 13.89 19.50
C ARG A 205 5.81 14.58 19.57
N PRO A 206 6.01 15.60 20.43
CA PRO A 206 7.31 16.21 20.63
C PRO A 206 8.28 15.24 21.31
N VAL A 207 9.58 15.41 21.06
CA VAL A 207 10.64 14.60 21.67
C VAL A 207 10.52 14.73 23.20
N ASN A 208 10.17 13.63 23.87
CA ASN A 208 9.92 13.53 25.32
C ASN A 208 8.62 14.17 25.88
N GLY A 209 7.70 14.65 25.04
CA GLY A 209 6.41 15.18 25.51
C GLY A 209 5.24 14.26 25.18
N ALA A 210 4.00 14.71 25.32
CA ALA A 210 2.81 14.06 24.75
C ALA A 210 2.11 15.07 23.82
N LEU A 211 1.28 14.60 22.89
CA LEU A 211 0.35 15.49 22.20
C LEU A 211 -0.69 15.96 23.21
N ASP A 212 -1.07 17.23 23.13
CA ASP A 212 -2.17 17.73 23.94
C ASP A 212 -3.51 17.18 23.43
N ALA A 213 -4.55 17.27 24.27
CA ALA A 213 -5.86 16.72 23.94
C ALA A 213 -6.47 17.37 22.69
N SER A 214 -6.21 18.66 22.45
CA SER A 214 -6.68 19.37 21.27
C SER A 214 -6.02 18.92 19.98
N ASP A 215 -4.72 18.63 19.99
CA ASP A 215 -3.95 18.14 18.85
C ASP A 215 -4.34 16.69 18.54
N VAL A 216 -4.60 15.87 19.57
CA VAL A 216 -5.14 14.51 19.40
C VAL A 216 -6.52 14.57 18.74
N GLU A 217 -7.43 15.40 19.25
CA GLU A 217 -8.78 15.52 18.69
C GLU A 217 -8.75 16.11 17.27
N ARG A 218 -7.90 17.12 17.02
CA ARG A 218 -7.67 17.64 15.66
C ARG A 218 -7.19 16.52 14.74
N ASN A 219 -6.15 15.78 15.12
CA ASN A 219 -5.62 14.67 14.33
C ASN A 219 -6.69 13.61 14.05
N ARG A 220 -7.55 13.30 15.04
CA ARG A 220 -8.69 12.39 14.88
C ARG A 220 -9.67 12.91 13.82
N LEU A 221 -10.11 14.16 13.94
CA LEU A 221 -11.05 14.81 13.01
C LEU A 221 -10.52 14.94 11.59
N ILE A 222 -9.23 15.21 11.41
CA ILE A 222 -8.63 15.29 10.06
C ILE A 222 -8.40 13.89 9.46
N SER A 223 -8.26 12.85 10.27
CA SER A 223 -8.00 11.49 9.79
C SER A 223 -9.26 10.76 9.33
N SER A 224 -10.45 11.13 9.78
CA SER A 224 -11.67 10.37 9.47
C SER A 224 -11.94 10.19 7.98
N ASP A 225 -11.45 11.11 7.13
CA ASP A 225 -11.90 11.24 5.75
C ASP A 225 -10.79 11.39 4.71
N ARG A 226 -9.59 10.88 4.98
CA ARG A 226 -8.42 11.25 4.17
C ARG A 226 -7.55 10.12 3.71
N VAL A 227 -6.93 10.39 2.58
CA VAL A 227 -5.95 9.54 1.93
C VAL A 227 -4.56 9.85 2.50
N ILE A 228 -3.82 8.82 2.90
CA ILE A 228 -2.42 8.94 3.32
C ILE A 228 -1.52 8.66 2.11
N VAL A 229 -0.47 9.45 1.94
CA VAL A 229 0.60 9.16 0.97
C VAL A 229 1.88 8.84 1.75
N GLU A 230 2.46 7.68 1.45
CA GLU A 230 3.61 7.08 2.14
C GLU A 230 4.68 6.67 1.13
N ASN A 231 5.94 6.56 1.57
CA ASN A 231 7.06 5.99 0.80
C ASN A 231 7.69 4.79 1.51
#